data_AF-A0A357SYW2-F1
#
_entry.id   AF-A0A357SYW2-F1
#
_cell.length_a   1.000
_cell.length_b   1.000
_cell.length_c   1.000
_cell.angle_alpha   90.00
_cell.angle_beta   90.00
_cell.angle_gamma   90.00
#
_symmetry.space_group_name_H-M   'P 1'
#
loop_
_entity.id
_entity.type
_entity.pdbx_description
1 polymer ?
#
loop_
_entity_poly.entity_id
_entity_poly.type
_entity_poly.pdbx_seq_one_letter_code
_entity_poly.pdbx_strand_id
1 'polypeptide(L)'
;KVKTVAGHGVLYVVPQIIHPQKMEEEITLYLRVKDIFKDQRLMITIGTEQNPKPIHSIKRLIMAPGEMQSINLKREQILKGIHVNDAAGIDTGLKLTVYIEAKGERKDE
;
A
#
# COMPACT_ATOMS: atom_id res chain seq x y z
N LYS A 1 6.69 -7.08 12.25
CA LYS A 1 7.11 -7.07 10.83
C LYS A 1 5.84 -7.00 9.99
N VAL A 2 5.83 -6.23 8.92
CA VAL A 2 4.67 -6.10 8.02
C VAL A 2 5.12 -6.54 6.64
N LYS A 3 4.42 -7.51 6.04
CA LYS A 3 4.71 -7.93 4.67
C LYS A 3 4.05 -6.97 3.69
N THR A 4 4.74 -6.59 2.63
CA THR A 4 4.09 -5.88 1.53
C THR A 4 3.47 -6.87 0.57
N VAL A 5 2.33 -6.50 -0.01
CA VAL A 5 1.57 -7.35 -0.93
C VAL A 5 1.20 -6.52 -2.14
N ALA A 6 1.46 -7.06 -3.33
CA ALA A 6 1.00 -6.51 -4.59
C ALA A 6 -0.44 -6.96 -4.84
N GLY A 7 -1.38 -6.01 -4.86
CA GLY A 7 -2.78 -6.26 -5.17
C GLY A 7 -3.10 -6.01 -6.65
N HIS A 8 -4.34 -5.60 -6.92
CA HIS A 8 -4.81 -5.33 -8.28
C HIS A 8 -3.89 -4.32 -9.01
N GLY A 9 -3.54 -4.62 -10.26
CA GLY A 9 -2.72 -3.77 -11.12
C GLY A 9 -1.23 -3.63 -10.76
N VAL A 10 -0.79 -4.14 -9.61
CA VAL A 10 0.62 -4.07 -9.16
C VAL A 10 1.29 -5.42 -9.35
N LEU A 11 2.46 -5.44 -9.98
CA LEU A 11 3.24 -6.65 -10.24
C LEU A 11 4.04 -7.08 -9.00
N TYR A 12 4.75 -6.15 -8.38
CA TYR A 12 5.51 -6.35 -7.16
C TYR A 12 5.74 -5.04 -6.41
N VAL A 13 6.11 -5.14 -5.13
CA VAL A 13 6.43 -3.99 -4.24
C VAL A 13 7.77 -4.25 -3.53
N VAL A 14 8.59 -3.23 -3.33
CA VAL A 14 9.87 -3.30 -2.61
C VAL A 14 9.91 -2.15 -1.59
N PRO A 15 10.33 -2.38 -0.34
CA PRO A 15 10.75 -3.66 0.24
C PRO A 15 9.58 -4.62 0.49
N GLN A 16 9.89 -5.92 0.58
CA GLN A 16 8.93 -6.99 0.83
C GLN A 16 8.53 -7.12 2.31
N ILE A 17 9.38 -6.60 3.21
CA ILE A 17 9.17 -6.60 4.65
C ILE A 17 9.51 -5.22 5.19
N ILE A 18 8.63 -4.68 6.02
CA ILE A 18 8.83 -3.42 6.73
C ILE A 18 8.85 -3.73 8.23
N HIS A 19 9.70 -3.03 8.96
CA HIS A 19 9.76 -3.06 10.41
C HIS A 19 9.38 -1.67 10.96
N PRO A 20 8.08 -1.35 11.13
CA PRO A 20 7.63 0.00 11.47
C PRO A 20 8.20 0.54 12.79
N GLN A 21 8.61 -0.35 13.70
CA GLN A 21 9.24 0.03 14.96
C GLN A 21 10.74 0.32 14.86
N LYS A 22 11.38 -0.01 13.72
CA LYS A 22 12.83 0.11 13.50
C LYS A 22 13.19 0.89 12.23
N MET A 23 12.20 1.33 11.45
CA MET A 23 12.42 2.17 10.27
C MET A 23 12.62 3.62 10.69
N GLU A 24 13.19 4.40 9.78
CA GLU A 24 13.25 5.86 9.88
C GLU A 24 11.84 6.49 9.80
N GLU A 25 11.77 7.82 9.88
CA GLU A 25 10.50 8.55 9.82
C GLU A 25 9.73 8.35 8.50
N GLU A 26 10.44 8.03 7.43
CA GLU A 26 9.86 7.77 6.12
C GLU A 26 10.43 6.50 5.49
N ILE A 27 9.64 5.88 4.63
CA ILE A 27 10.08 4.77 3.79
C ILE A 27 9.56 4.96 2.37
N THR A 28 10.41 4.71 1.39
CA THR A 28 9.99 4.68 -0.01
C THR A 28 9.66 3.25 -0.42
N LEU A 29 8.44 3.04 -0.90
CA LEU A 29 8.03 1.84 -1.60
C LEU A 29 8.24 2.02 -3.09
N TYR A 30 8.92 1.07 -3.71
CA TYR A 30 9.05 0.96 -5.16
C TYR A 30 8.12 -0.13 -5.68
N LEU A 31 7.50 0.08 -6.83
CA LEU A 31 6.64 -0.93 -7.43
C LEU A 31 6.68 -0.87 -8.96
N ARG A 32 6.33 -2.00 -9.57
CA ARG A 32 5.97 -2.07 -10.99
C ARG A 32 4.49 -2.34 -11.13
N VAL A 33 3.87 -1.72 -12.12
CA VAL A 33 2.48 -1.97 -12.49
C VAL A 33 2.43 -3.03 -13.61
N LYS A 34 1.31 -3.76 -13.70
CA LYS A 34 1.14 -4.85 -14.67
C LYS A 34 0.83 -4.39 -16.09
N ASP A 35 0.23 -3.21 -16.23
CA ASP A 35 -0.23 -2.62 -17.49
C ASP A 35 -0.16 -1.09 -17.43
N ILE A 36 -0.58 -0.40 -18.48
CA ILE A 36 -0.71 1.04 -18.53
C ILE A 36 -2.02 1.47 -17.86
N PHE A 37 -1.90 2.15 -16.73
CA PHE A 37 -3.03 2.72 -15.99
C PHE A 37 -3.10 4.23 -16.19
N LYS A 38 -4.21 4.73 -16.73
CA LYS A 38 -4.44 6.16 -16.99
C LYS A 38 -5.55 6.72 -16.13
N ASP A 39 -5.27 7.87 -15.50
CA ASP A 39 -6.18 8.60 -14.61
C ASP A 39 -6.75 7.69 -13.51
N GLN A 40 -5.86 7.05 -12.74
CA GLN A 40 -6.23 6.11 -11.67
C GLN A 40 -5.54 6.45 -10.36
N ARG A 41 -6.08 5.95 -9.24
CA ARG A 41 -5.48 6.08 -7.92
C ARG A 41 -4.68 4.84 -7.55
N LEU A 42 -3.48 5.07 -7.04
CA LEU A 42 -2.67 4.08 -6.35
C LEU A 42 -3.04 4.12 -4.87
N MET A 43 -3.48 3.00 -4.34
CA MET A 43 -4.03 2.83 -3.00
C MET A 43 -3.06 2.02 -2.15
N ILE A 44 -2.90 2.44 -0.90
CA ILE A 44 -2.12 1.73 0.11
C ILE A 44 -3.03 1.47 1.30
N THR A 45 -3.16 0.20 1.65
CA THR A 45 -3.90 -0.26 2.82
C THR A 45 -3.00 -1.02 3.77
N ILE A 46 -3.38 -1.07 5.04
CA ILE A 46 -2.76 -1.93 6.04
C ILE A 46 -3.85 -2.60 6.87
N GLY A 47 -3.66 -3.88 7.17
CA GLY A 47 -4.63 -4.66 7.91
C GLY A 47 -4.47 -6.15 7.66
N THR A 48 -5.43 -6.92 8.17
CA THR A 48 -5.61 -8.32 7.78
C THR A 48 -6.35 -8.38 6.44
N GLU A 49 -6.47 -9.57 5.84
CA GLU A 49 -7.25 -9.74 4.62
C GLU A 49 -8.73 -9.39 4.82
N GLN A 50 -9.25 -9.57 6.03
CA GLN A 50 -10.66 -9.34 6.38
C GLN A 50 -10.96 -7.88 6.72
N ASN A 51 -9.95 -7.12 7.15
CA ASN A 51 -10.13 -5.73 7.59
C ASN A 51 -8.98 -4.82 7.12
N PRO A 52 -8.84 -4.58 5.81
CA PRO A 52 -7.84 -3.65 5.29
C PRO A 52 -8.28 -2.19 5.53
N LYS A 53 -7.41 -1.37 6.12
CA LYS A 53 -7.64 0.06 6.33
C LYS A 53 -6.81 0.90 5.36
N PRO A 54 -7.38 1.84 4.60
CA PRO A 54 -6.61 2.75 3.76
C PRO A 54 -5.77 3.70 4.61
N ILE A 55 -4.49 3.83 4.26
CA ILE A 55 -3.54 4.73 4.95
C ILE A 55 -2.95 5.79 4.01
N HIS A 56 -3.04 5.57 2.70
CA HIS A 56 -2.58 6.53 1.71
C HIS A 56 -3.25 6.30 0.35
N SER A 57 -3.41 7.37 -0.43
CA SER A 57 -3.83 7.31 -1.82
C SER A 57 -3.15 8.40 -2.63
N ILE A 58 -2.74 8.09 -3.86
CA ILE A 58 -2.15 9.07 -4.79
C ILE A 58 -2.82 8.91 -6.15
N LYS A 59 -3.30 10.03 -6.71
CA LYS A 59 -3.76 10.08 -8.10
C LYS A 59 -2.56 10.12 -9.05
N ARG A 60 -2.55 9.26 -10.07
CA ARG A 60 -1.52 9.24 -11.12
C ARG A 60 -2.20 9.40 -12.49
N LEU A 61 -1.64 10.28 -13.32
CA LEU A 61 -2.15 10.48 -14.68
C LEU A 61 -1.84 9.28 -15.57
N ILE A 62 -0.62 8.75 -15.48
CA ILE A 62 -0.16 7.55 -16.19
C ILE A 62 0.75 6.77 -15.24
N MET A 63 0.58 5.46 -15.19
CA MET A 63 1.55 4.50 -14.64
C MET A 63 1.77 3.45 -15.70
N ALA A 64 3.02 3.24 -16.13
CA ALA A 64 3.36 2.28 -17.18
C ALA A 64 4.32 1.20 -16.65
N PRO A 65 4.26 -0.05 -17.15
CA PRO A 65 5.13 -1.12 -16.70
C PRO A 65 6.61 -0.83 -16.96
N GLY A 66 6.91 0.03 -17.95
CA GLY A 66 8.27 0.47 -18.32
C GLY A 66 8.91 1.45 -17.34
N GLU A 67 8.14 2.06 -16.42
CA GLU A 67 8.64 2.95 -15.37
C GLU A 67 8.55 2.32 -13.97
N MET A 68 9.58 2.51 -13.14
CA MET A 68 9.53 2.16 -11.73
C MET A 68 8.76 3.25 -10.97
N GLN A 69 7.66 2.89 -10.32
CA GLN A 69 6.87 3.85 -9.54
C GLN A 69 7.40 3.89 -8.10
N SER A 70 7.28 5.06 -7.46
CA SER A 70 7.63 5.24 -6.05
C SER A 70 6.50 5.88 -5.23
N ILE A 71 6.44 5.52 -3.95
CA ILE A 71 5.52 6.07 -2.96
C ILE A 71 6.32 6.29 -1.68
N ASN A 72 6.30 7.51 -1.13
CA ASN A 72 6.84 7.76 0.20
C ASN A 72 5.71 7.61 1.24
N LEU A 73 5.98 6.86 2.30
CA LEU A 73 5.07 6.68 3.44
C LEU A 73 5.78 7.10 4.72
N LYS A 74 5.06 7.83 5.57
CA LYS A 74 5.53 8.16 6.92
C LYS A 74 5.32 6.99 7.87
N ARG A 75 6.27 6.80 8.79
CA ARG A 75 6.21 5.82 9.88
C ARG A 75 4.89 5.89 10.63
N GLU A 76 4.46 7.10 10.98
CA GLU A 76 3.20 7.32 11.70
C GLU A 76 1.96 6.84 10.95
N GLN A 77 1.92 6.99 9.61
CA GLN A 77 0.79 6.52 8.80
C GLN A 77 0.66 5.00 8.88
N ILE A 78 1.81 4.31 8.82
CA ILE A 78 1.88 2.86 8.95
C ILE A 78 1.44 2.47 10.36
N LEU A 79 2.03 3.06 11.41
CA LEU A 79 1.73 2.74 12.81
C LEU A 79 0.26 2.99 13.18
N LYS A 80 -0.35 4.10 12.75
CA LYS A 80 -1.79 4.39 12.99
C LYS A 80 -2.72 3.33 12.41
N GLY A 81 -2.29 2.64 11.35
CA GLY A 81 -3.04 1.53 10.78
C GLY A 81 -2.84 0.20 11.50
N ILE A 82 -1.83 0.07 12.36
CA ILE A 82 -1.54 -1.15 13.15
C ILE A 82 -2.32 -1.19 14.47
N HIS A 83 -2.71 -0.04 15.04
CA HIS A 83 -3.33 0.07 16.38
C HIS A 83 -4.78 -0.48 16.46
N VAL A 84 -5.06 -1.62 15.83
CA VAL A 84 -6.24 -2.44 16.12
C VAL A 84 -5.71 -3.72 16.76
N ASN A 85 -5.98 -3.85 18.06
CA ASN A 85 -5.63 -4.94 18.99
C ASN A 85 -4.34 -4.73 19.80
N ASP A 86 -4.47 -3.88 20.83
CA ASP A 86 -3.76 -4.06 22.09
C ASP A 86 -3.95 -5.51 22.61
N ALA A 87 -2.87 -6.07 23.16
CA ALA A 87 -2.82 -7.35 23.88
C ALA A 87 -2.77 -8.68 23.07
N ALA A 88 -1.95 -8.77 22.03
CA ALA A 88 -1.28 -10.03 21.65
C ALA A 88 -0.11 -9.72 20.71
N GLY A 89 1.00 -10.46 20.82
CA GLY A 89 2.20 -10.24 20.00
C GLY A 89 1.88 -10.04 18.52
N ILE A 90 2.59 -9.08 17.90
CA ILE A 90 2.58 -8.69 16.48
C ILE A 90 1.88 -9.72 15.60
N ASP A 91 0.63 -9.43 15.26
CA ASP A 91 -0.23 -10.30 14.46
C ASP A 91 0.52 -10.74 13.19
N THR A 92 0.74 -12.05 13.08
CA THR A 92 1.43 -12.67 11.94
C THR A 92 0.70 -12.48 10.61
N GLY A 93 -0.55 -12.00 10.65
CA GLY A 93 -1.40 -11.74 9.48
C GLY A 93 -1.34 -10.33 8.89
N LEU A 94 -0.65 -9.37 9.52
CA LEU A 94 -0.69 -7.97 9.07
C LEU A 94 0.06 -7.75 7.74
N LYS A 95 -0.66 -7.22 6.75
CA LYS A 95 -0.17 -6.95 5.40
C LYS A 95 -0.32 -5.47 5.07
N LEU A 96 0.66 -4.92 4.35
CA LEU A 96 0.56 -3.64 3.66
C LEU A 96 0.33 -3.91 2.18
N THR A 97 -0.88 -3.66 1.70
CA THR A 97 -1.26 -3.98 0.32
C THR A 97 -1.25 -2.71 -0.53
N VAL A 98 -0.50 -2.76 -1.63
CA VAL A 98 -0.47 -1.71 -2.65
C VAL A 98 -1.24 -2.19 -3.87
N TYR A 99 -2.22 -1.42 -4.32
CA TYR A 99 -3.04 -1.77 -5.48
C TYR A 99 -3.50 -0.53 -6.23
N ILE A 100 -3.88 -0.71 -7.48
CA ILE A 100 -4.51 0.32 -8.29
C ILE A 100 -6.01 0.15 -8.14
N GLU A 101 -6.69 1.24 -7.78
CA GLU A 101 -8.15 1.28 -7.69
C GLU A 101 -8.77 0.87 -9.03
N ALA A 102 -9.58 -0.19 -9.02
CA ALA A 102 -10.28 -0.61 -10.23
C ALA A 102 -11.25 0.50 -10.65
N LYS A 103 -11.39 0.73 -11.96
CA LYS A 103 -12.45 1.59 -12.49
C LYS A 103 -13.80 0.90 -12.27
N GLY A 104 -14.38 1.07 -11.09
CA GLY A 104 -15.81 0.90 -10.82
C GLY A 104 -16.50 2.24 -11.02
N GLU A 105 -17.72 2.22 -11.58
CA GLU A 105 -18.55 3.37 -11.92
C GLU A 105 -18.36 4.52 -10.93
N ARG A 106 -17.90 5.68 -11.42
CA ARG A 106 -18.09 6.92 -10.68
C ARG A 106 -19.58 7.05 -10.44
N LYS A 107 -20.01 6.89 -9.19
CA LYS A 107 -21.10 7.73 -8.71
C LYS A 107 -20.47 9.09 -8.51
N ASP A 108 -20.44 9.86 -9.59
CA ASP A 108 -20.26 11.30 -9.51
C ASP A 108 -21.36 11.80 -8.55
N GLU A 109 -20.95 12.33 -7.41
CA GLU A 109 -21.80 13.08 -6.47
C GLU A 109 -21.70 14.57 -6.82
#